data_AF-A0A814EKX4-F1
#
_entry.id   AF-A0A814EKX4-F1
#
_cell.length_a   1.000
_cell.length_b   1.000
_cell.length_c   1.000
_cell.angle_alpha   90.00
_cell.angle_beta   90.00
_cell.angle_gamma   90.00
#
_symmetry.space_group_name_H-M   'P 1'
#
loop_
_entity.id
_entity.type
_entity.pdbx_description
1 polymer ?
#
loop_
_entity_poly.entity_id
_entity_poly.type
_entity_poly.pdbx_seq_one_letter_code
_entity_poly.pdbx_strand_id
1 'polypeptide(L)'
;MTDKSISSFVSKTSQITAAARAYETMKDNYLFQDPFAKLYSTEKGFEYIKSVADNLHTPLETSVNMIAIRTKYFDDQLLHAIQTCGIRQIVILACGGDFRPYRLIFPDTNDIIKFYVLDFEEVIDFREECFKKLSCPPTNSSVFIKEIACDLSKPLWPSILVNNGFKPNECSFWILEGLLSYLDETNIYELFSHIKSLCCSSNPSRLICDLIIKQLYNDIAQTAGWGTAIKFGIDEPEQFFEGLGCTNIQCTKNLSVGKSYYRVPEEIPTSYSNTNFINATISS
;
A
#
# COMPACT_ATOMS: atom_id res chain seq x y z
N MET A 1 -5.81 -13.30 31.55
CA MET A 1 -6.00 -12.66 30.23
C MET A 1 -4.66 -12.05 29.87
N THR A 2 -3.88 -12.75 29.06
CA THR A 2 -2.53 -12.33 28.71
C THR A 2 -2.61 -11.21 27.69
N ASP A 3 -2.04 -10.07 28.05
CA ASP A 3 -1.70 -8.95 27.18
C ASP A 3 -0.74 -9.46 26.08
N LYS A 4 -1.30 -10.07 25.03
CA LYS A 4 -0.59 -10.30 23.77
C LYS A 4 -0.40 -8.91 23.18
N SER A 5 0.70 -8.25 23.53
CA SER A 5 0.97 -6.90 23.07
C SER A 5 0.78 -6.84 21.56
N ILE A 6 -0.15 -6.01 21.10
CA ILE A 6 -0.44 -5.69 19.69
C ILE A 6 0.85 -5.54 18.86
N SER A 7 1.95 -5.12 19.49
CA SER A 7 3.25 -4.93 18.85
C SER A 7 3.99 -6.19 18.38
N SER A 8 3.55 -7.42 18.67
CA SER A 8 4.22 -8.62 18.13
C SER A 8 3.67 -9.09 16.78
N PHE A 9 2.46 -8.67 16.39
CA PHE A 9 1.79 -9.15 15.17
C PHE A 9 1.69 -8.07 14.09
N VAL A 10 1.63 -6.79 14.48
CA VAL A 10 1.65 -5.66 13.55
C VAL A 10 3.10 -5.31 13.20
N SER A 11 3.48 -5.47 11.93
CA SER A 11 4.86 -5.24 11.50
C SER A 11 5.34 -3.83 11.83
N LYS A 12 6.61 -3.70 12.23
CA LYS A 12 7.26 -2.41 12.53
C LYS A 12 7.10 -1.42 11.37
N THR A 13 7.31 -1.89 10.13
CA THR A 13 7.11 -1.10 8.91
C THR A 13 5.69 -0.53 8.82
N SER A 14 4.65 -1.33 9.06
CA SER A 14 3.27 -0.85 8.96
C SER A 14 2.98 0.26 9.99
N GLN A 15 3.54 0.17 11.20
CA GLN A 15 3.43 1.22 12.21
C GLN A 15 4.21 2.49 11.82
N ILE A 16 5.41 2.36 11.24
CA ILE A 16 6.20 3.50 10.74
C ILE A 16 5.43 4.24 9.65
N THR A 17 4.91 3.51 8.66
CA THR A 17 4.16 4.13 7.54
C THR A 17 2.85 4.77 8.02
N ALA A 18 2.16 4.17 8.98
CA ALA A 18 1.00 4.79 9.62
C ALA A 18 1.39 6.06 10.40
N ALA A 19 2.50 6.05 11.15
CA ALA A 19 2.98 7.24 11.85
C ALA A 19 3.32 8.38 10.89
N ALA A 20 3.93 8.07 9.74
CA ALA A 20 4.18 9.07 8.69
C ALA A 20 2.87 9.70 8.17
N ARG A 21 1.84 8.89 7.89
CA ARG A 21 0.52 9.39 7.48
C ARG A 21 -0.15 10.23 8.58
N ALA A 22 0.06 9.87 9.84
CA ALA A 22 -0.43 10.65 10.98
C ALA A 22 0.29 12.01 11.05
N TYR A 23 1.61 12.06 10.86
CA TYR A 23 2.35 13.33 10.75
C TYR A 23 1.86 14.19 9.60
N GLU A 24 1.64 13.61 8.41
CA GLU A 24 1.09 14.36 7.27
C GLU A 24 -0.29 14.96 7.59
N THR A 25 -1.16 14.19 8.24
CA THR A 25 -2.51 14.64 8.65
C THR A 25 -2.46 15.83 9.62
N MET A 26 -1.38 15.98 10.39
CA MET A 26 -1.20 17.06 11.38
C MET A 26 -0.62 18.34 10.77
N LYS A 27 -0.21 18.36 9.49
CA LYS A 27 0.34 19.56 8.84
C LYS A 27 -0.75 20.53 8.43
N ASP A 28 -0.46 21.83 8.45
CA ASP A 28 -1.39 22.85 7.95
C ASP A 28 -1.66 22.72 6.44
N ASN A 29 -0.67 22.24 5.69
CA ASN A 29 -0.71 22.09 4.23
C ASN A 29 -0.80 20.62 3.78
N TYR A 30 -1.45 19.74 4.57
CA TYR A 30 -1.52 18.30 4.33
C TYR A 30 -1.94 17.91 2.89
N LEU A 31 -1.35 16.84 2.35
CA LEU A 31 -1.76 16.26 1.05
C LEU A 31 -3.07 15.46 1.15
N PHE A 32 -3.31 14.84 2.30
CA PHE A 32 -4.49 14.03 2.60
C PHE A 32 -4.68 13.97 4.12
N GLN A 33 -5.84 13.49 4.55
CA GLN A 33 -6.12 13.20 5.95
C GLN A 33 -6.36 11.70 6.12
N ASP A 34 -5.69 11.10 7.08
CA ASP A 34 -5.88 9.72 7.50
C ASP A 34 -6.20 9.68 9.01
N PRO A 35 -7.50 9.70 9.39
CA PRO A 35 -7.90 9.72 10.79
C PRO A 35 -7.57 8.41 11.53
N PHE A 36 -7.31 7.32 10.81
CA PHE A 36 -6.96 6.02 11.40
C PHE A 36 -5.46 5.88 11.64
N ALA A 37 -4.64 6.63 10.91
CA ALA A 37 -3.18 6.54 10.96
C ALA A 37 -2.61 6.62 12.38
N LYS A 38 -3.07 7.57 13.20
CA LYS A 38 -2.60 7.73 14.58
C LYS A 38 -3.02 6.57 15.49
N LEU A 39 -4.23 6.03 15.29
CA LEU A 39 -4.73 4.90 16.06
C LEU A 39 -3.94 3.63 15.73
N TYR A 40 -3.71 3.39 14.44
CA TYR A 40 -2.98 2.22 13.95
C TYR A 40 -1.48 2.29 14.29
N SER A 41 -0.85 3.45 14.19
CA SER A 41 0.59 3.58 14.46
C SER A 41 0.93 3.30 15.93
N THR A 42 -0.02 3.52 16.84
CA THR A 42 0.22 3.61 18.29
C THR A 42 1.32 4.64 18.62
N GLU A 43 1.75 4.72 19.88
CA GLU A 43 2.91 5.53 20.27
C GLU A 43 4.22 4.99 19.68
N LYS A 44 4.34 3.67 19.55
CA LYS A 44 5.54 2.99 19.04
C LYS A 44 5.87 3.38 17.60
N GLY A 45 4.88 3.53 16.72
CA GLY A 45 5.10 3.96 15.34
C GLY A 45 5.80 5.33 15.25
N PHE A 46 5.42 6.26 16.13
CA PHE A 46 6.06 7.59 16.22
C PHE A 46 7.50 7.51 16.72
N GLU A 47 7.80 6.60 17.65
CA GLU A 47 9.17 6.34 18.10
C GLU A 47 10.01 5.70 16.98
N TYR A 48 9.44 4.73 16.27
CA TYR A 48 10.14 4.01 15.21
C TYR A 48 10.53 4.92 14.04
N ILE A 49 9.62 5.79 13.58
CA ILE A 49 9.94 6.69 12.47
C ILE A 49 10.98 7.75 12.86
N LYS A 50 10.98 8.21 14.12
CA LYS A 50 12.06 9.08 14.65
C LYS A 50 13.39 8.35 14.65
N SER A 51 13.42 7.12 15.15
CA SER A 51 14.62 6.28 15.14
C SER A 51 15.15 6.02 13.72
N VAL A 52 14.26 5.82 12.74
CA VAL A 52 14.66 5.72 11.33
C VAL A 52 15.35 7.01 10.86
N ALA A 53 14.76 8.18 11.15
CA ALA A 53 15.34 9.47 10.77
C ALA A 53 16.73 9.68 11.41
N ASP A 54 16.86 9.37 12.70
CA ASP A 54 18.11 9.46 13.46
C ASP A 54 19.19 8.54 12.89
N ASN A 55 18.85 7.27 12.61
CA ASN A 55 19.78 6.28 12.05
C ASN A 55 20.23 6.63 10.62
N LEU A 56 19.36 7.27 9.84
CA LEU A 56 19.68 7.72 8.49
C LEU A 56 20.36 9.10 8.48
N HIS A 57 20.50 9.76 9.63
CA HIS A 57 21.00 11.13 9.73
C HIS A 57 20.24 12.11 8.81
N THR A 58 18.92 11.96 8.73
CA THR A 58 18.05 12.81 7.91
C THR A 58 16.98 13.47 8.77
N PRO A 59 16.42 14.63 8.38
CA PRO A 59 15.26 15.20 9.05
C PRO A 59 14.09 14.21 9.05
N LEU A 60 13.33 14.13 10.14
CA LEU A 60 12.11 13.31 10.22
C LEU A 60 11.15 13.56 9.04
N GLU A 61 11.05 14.82 8.64
CA GLU A 61 10.23 15.29 7.52
C GLU A 61 10.55 14.57 6.20
N THR A 62 11.79 14.12 5.98
CA THR A 62 12.19 13.33 4.81
C THR A 62 11.39 12.02 4.74
N SER A 63 11.36 11.26 5.83
CA SER A 63 10.61 9.99 5.90
C SER A 63 9.10 10.20 5.86
N VAL A 64 8.61 11.26 6.51
CA VAL A 64 7.19 11.64 6.46
C VAL A 64 6.76 11.94 5.03
N ASN A 65 7.51 12.79 4.31
CA ASN A 65 7.17 13.20 2.96
C ASN A 65 7.26 12.05 1.96
N MET A 66 8.21 11.13 2.08
CA MET A 66 8.26 9.94 1.21
C MET A 66 6.98 9.11 1.29
N ILE A 67 6.49 8.84 2.51
CA ILE A 67 5.24 8.08 2.70
C ILE A 67 4.02 8.90 2.31
N ALA A 68 4.04 10.22 2.55
CA ALA A 68 2.96 11.11 2.14
C ALA A 68 2.80 11.14 0.61
N ILE A 69 3.91 11.28 -0.12
CA ILE A 69 3.93 11.25 -1.60
C ILE A 69 3.37 9.92 -2.10
N ARG A 70 3.88 8.78 -1.57
CA ARG A 70 3.39 7.46 -1.95
C ARG A 70 1.90 7.31 -1.69
N THR A 71 1.44 7.68 -0.50
CA THR A 71 0.02 7.56 -0.11
C THR A 71 -0.86 8.36 -1.06
N LYS A 72 -0.53 9.63 -1.28
CA LYS A 72 -1.30 10.54 -2.15
C LYS A 72 -1.30 10.08 -3.60
N TYR A 73 -0.16 9.59 -4.10
CA TYR A 73 -0.08 9.06 -5.45
C TYR A 73 -1.00 7.87 -5.66
N PHE A 74 -0.98 6.91 -4.73
CA PHE A 74 -1.85 5.74 -4.80
C PHE A 74 -3.33 6.13 -4.68
N ASP A 75 -3.67 7.10 -3.83
CA ASP A 75 -5.02 7.65 -3.75
C ASP A 75 -5.48 8.23 -5.09
N ASP A 76 -4.63 9.04 -5.73
CA ASP A 76 -4.94 9.69 -7.01
C ASP A 76 -5.11 8.66 -8.14
N GLN A 77 -4.25 7.64 -8.20
CA GLN A 77 -4.34 6.58 -9.20
C GLN A 77 -5.61 5.72 -9.01
N LEU A 78 -5.94 5.38 -7.76
CA LEU A 78 -7.16 4.66 -7.41
C LEU A 78 -8.41 5.45 -7.81
N LEU A 79 -8.51 6.72 -7.40
CA LEU A 79 -9.65 7.57 -7.71
C LEU A 79 -9.79 7.79 -9.23
N HIS A 80 -8.67 8.02 -9.92
CA HIS A 80 -8.65 8.12 -11.37
C HIS A 80 -9.18 6.85 -12.02
N ALA A 81 -8.71 5.67 -11.60
CA ALA A 81 -9.12 4.41 -12.17
C ALA A 81 -10.61 4.10 -11.95
N ILE A 82 -11.14 4.41 -10.76
CA ILE A 82 -12.58 4.29 -10.46
C ILE A 82 -13.41 5.20 -11.39
N GLN A 83 -12.93 6.43 -11.62
CA GLN A 83 -13.63 7.42 -12.42
C GLN A 83 -13.59 7.12 -13.92
N THR A 84 -12.45 6.68 -14.46
CA THR A 84 -12.22 6.63 -15.91
C THR A 84 -12.26 5.23 -16.51
N CYS A 85 -12.12 4.19 -15.69
CA CYS A 85 -11.91 2.81 -16.18
C CYS A 85 -13.07 1.86 -15.88
N GLY A 86 -14.15 2.36 -15.27
CA GLY A 86 -15.30 1.54 -14.89
C GLY A 86 -15.01 0.52 -13.78
N ILE A 87 -13.87 0.65 -13.08
CA ILE A 87 -13.50 -0.31 -12.03
C ILE A 87 -14.39 -0.13 -10.81
N ARG A 88 -14.94 -1.24 -10.31
CA ARG A 88 -15.77 -1.31 -9.10
C ARG A 88 -15.30 -2.37 -8.09
N GLN A 89 -14.28 -3.16 -8.41
CA GLN A 89 -13.67 -4.10 -7.49
C GLN A 89 -12.23 -3.68 -7.22
N ILE A 90 -11.91 -3.42 -5.95
CA ILE A 90 -10.58 -3.00 -5.53
C ILE A 90 -10.07 -4.01 -4.52
N VAL A 91 -8.84 -4.48 -4.73
CA VAL A 91 -8.19 -5.45 -3.85
C VAL A 91 -6.94 -4.80 -3.28
N ILE A 92 -6.85 -4.75 -1.94
CA ILE A 92 -5.68 -4.27 -1.21
C ILE A 92 -5.04 -5.49 -0.57
N LEU A 93 -3.82 -5.83 -1.02
CA LEU A 93 -3.06 -6.97 -0.52
C LEU A 93 -2.05 -6.53 0.54
N ALA A 94 -1.93 -7.28 1.63
CA ALA A 94 -1.11 -6.93 2.80
C ALA A 94 -1.45 -5.51 3.30
N CYS A 95 -2.74 -5.29 3.56
CA CYS A 95 -3.31 -3.97 3.77
C CYS A 95 -2.70 -3.17 4.93
N GLY A 96 -2.16 -3.82 5.97
CA GLY A 96 -1.68 -3.17 7.18
C GLY A 96 -2.63 -2.07 7.67
N GLY A 97 -2.10 -0.86 7.85
CA GLY A 97 -2.85 0.32 8.28
C GLY A 97 -3.54 1.09 7.16
N ASP A 98 -3.82 0.49 6.00
CA ASP A 98 -4.51 1.15 4.90
C ASP A 98 -6.02 1.23 5.13
N PHE A 99 -6.50 2.43 5.47
CA PHE A 99 -7.93 2.73 5.64
C PHE A 99 -8.52 3.53 4.47
N ARG A 100 -7.93 3.49 3.26
CA ARG A 100 -8.49 4.12 2.04
C ARG A 100 -9.99 3.91 1.85
N PRO A 101 -10.56 2.70 2.01
CA PRO A 101 -11.99 2.49 1.83
C PRO A 101 -12.86 3.34 2.78
N TYR A 102 -12.30 3.71 3.94
CA TYR A 102 -12.98 4.49 4.96
C TYR A 102 -12.69 5.98 4.87
N ARG A 103 -11.49 6.39 4.42
CA ARG A 103 -11.08 7.81 4.43
C ARG A 103 -11.26 8.54 3.10
N LEU A 104 -11.30 7.82 1.97
CA LEU A 104 -11.40 8.45 0.66
C LEU A 104 -12.84 8.87 0.35
N ILE A 105 -12.97 10.03 -0.29
CA ILE A 105 -14.20 10.46 -0.93
C ILE A 105 -14.16 9.96 -2.36
N PHE A 106 -15.02 9.00 -2.68
CA PHE A 106 -15.11 8.44 -4.01
C PHE A 106 -15.98 9.31 -4.93
N PRO A 107 -15.71 9.32 -6.25
CA PRO A 107 -16.58 9.95 -7.21
C PRO A 107 -18.01 9.41 -7.08
N ASP A 108 -19.00 10.24 -7.38
CA ASP A 108 -20.39 9.78 -7.43
C ASP A 108 -20.54 8.79 -8.59
N THR A 109 -20.73 7.52 -8.24
CA THR A 109 -20.94 6.43 -9.19
C THR A 109 -22.29 5.80 -8.93
N ASN A 110 -23.03 5.49 -10.00
CA ASN A 110 -24.32 4.80 -9.88
C ASN A 110 -24.18 3.37 -9.31
N ASP A 111 -22.98 2.81 -9.31
CA ASP A 111 -22.68 1.46 -8.81
C ASP A 111 -21.90 1.50 -7.50
N ILE A 112 -22.09 0.45 -6.69
CA ILE A 112 -21.34 0.23 -5.46
C ILE A 112 -19.89 -0.12 -5.77
N ILE A 113 -18.95 0.55 -5.11
CA ILE A 113 -17.52 0.26 -5.12
C ILE A 113 -17.24 -0.79 -4.05
N LYS A 114 -16.64 -1.92 -4.41
CA LYS A 114 -16.31 -3.02 -3.51
C LYS A 114 -14.83 -3.06 -3.21
N PHE A 115 -14.47 -2.93 -1.94
CA PHE A 115 -13.12 -3.14 -1.45
C PHE A 115 -13.00 -4.52 -0.80
N TYR A 116 -11.99 -5.26 -1.21
CA TYR A 116 -11.52 -6.47 -0.57
C TYR A 116 -10.15 -6.18 0.02
N VAL A 117 -10.05 -6.25 1.33
CA VAL A 117 -8.89 -5.81 2.11
C VAL A 117 -8.32 -7.04 2.81
N LEU A 118 -7.15 -7.51 2.33
CA LEU A 118 -6.59 -8.80 2.74
C LEU A 118 -5.30 -8.62 3.54
N ASP A 119 -5.21 -9.30 4.67
CA ASP A 119 -3.99 -9.44 5.48
C ASP A 119 -4.14 -10.58 6.48
N PHE A 120 -3.12 -10.85 7.28
CA PHE A 120 -3.19 -11.81 8.38
C PHE A 120 -4.33 -11.49 9.36
N GLU A 121 -4.86 -12.52 10.01
CA GLU A 121 -5.98 -12.42 10.96
C GLU A 121 -5.72 -11.36 12.03
N GLU A 122 -4.53 -11.36 12.63
CA GLU A 122 -4.17 -10.42 13.68
C GLU A 122 -4.11 -8.96 13.20
N VAL A 123 -3.81 -8.74 11.92
CA VAL A 123 -3.82 -7.40 11.32
C VAL A 123 -5.27 -6.94 11.13
N ILE A 124 -6.15 -7.81 10.61
CA ILE A 124 -7.57 -7.50 10.45
C ILE A 124 -8.24 -7.22 11.80
N ASP A 125 -7.95 -8.02 12.83
CA ASP A 125 -8.46 -7.80 14.19
C ASP A 125 -8.02 -6.43 14.73
N PHE A 126 -6.74 -6.09 14.58
CA PHE A 126 -6.23 -4.80 15.05
C PHE A 126 -6.82 -3.60 14.28
N ARG A 127 -7.12 -3.77 12.98
CA ARG A 127 -7.80 -2.74 12.20
C ARG A 127 -9.23 -2.53 12.70
N GLU A 128 -9.94 -3.60 13.04
CA GLU A 128 -11.28 -3.51 13.62
C GLU A 128 -11.26 -2.78 14.97
N GLU A 129 -10.24 -3.03 15.82
CA GLU A 129 -10.05 -2.27 17.06
C GLU A 129 -9.83 -0.77 16.81
N CYS A 130 -9.01 -0.43 15.80
CA CYS A 130 -8.79 0.96 15.41
C CYS A 130 -10.09 1.62 14.93
N PHE A 131 -10.88 0.88 14.13
CA PHE A 131 -12.17 1.37 13.65
C PHE A 131 -13.14 1.66 14.80
N LYS A 132 -13.25 0.74 15.78
CA LYS A 132 -14.11 0.91 16.96
C LYS A 132 -13.72 2.09 17.87
N LYS A 133 -12.44 2.50 17.84
CA LYS A 133 -11.93 3.63 18.63
C LYS A 133 -12.21 5.00 18.01
N LEU A 134 -12.58 5.05 16.72
CA LEU A 134 -12.86 6.31 16.05
C LEU A 134 -14.31 6.75 16.33
N SER A 135 -14.50 7.90 16.99
CA SER A 135 -15.83 8.35 17.42
C SER A 135 -16.80 8.66 16.27
N CYS A 136 -16.28 9.04 15.11
CA CYS A 136 -17.04 9.34 13.91
C CYS A 136 -16.30 8.78 12.70
N PRO A 137 -16.36 7.45 12.46
CA PRO A 137 -15.70 6.89 11.30
C PRO A 137 -16.36 7.43 10.04
N PRO A 138 -15.60 7.86 9.02
CA PRO A 138 -16.21 8.30 7.79
C PRO A 138 -16.93 7.11 7.14
N THR A 139 -18.21 7.29 6.81
CA THR A 139 -19.03 6.27 6.17
C THR A 139 -19.32 6.70 4.74
N ASN A 140 -19.05 5.82 3.77
CA ASN A 140 -19.42 6.04 2.39
C ASN A 140 -20.50 5.02 1.99
N SER A 141 -21.74 5.48 1.77
CA SER A 141 -22.87 4.62 1.42
C SER A 141 -22.69 3.90 0.08
N SER A 142 -21.82 4.42 -0.79
CA SER A 142 -21.52 3.84 -2.10
C SER A 142 -20.36 2.85 -2.06
N VAL A 143 -19.82 2.55 -0.87
CA VAL A 143 -18.69 1.65 -0.69
C VAL A 143 -19.08 0.44 0.16
N PHE A 144 -18.83 -0.74 -0.38
CA PHE A 144 -18.91 -2.01 0.34
C PHE A 144 -17.51 -2.49 0.68
N ILE A 145 -17.26 -2.82 1.95
CA ILE A 145 -15.92 -3.19 2.44
C ILE A 145 -15.98 -4.62 2.97
N LYS A 146 -15.04 -5.46 2.52
CA LYS A 146 -14.75 -6.78 3.06
C LYS A 146 -13.32 -6.84 3.54
N GLU A 147 -13.14 -6.81 4.86
CA GLU A 147 -11.87 -7.17 5.48
C GLU A 147 -11.81 -8.70 5.59
N ILE A 148 -10.73 -9.30 5.08
CA ILE A 148 -10.60 -10.75 4.89
C ILE A 148 -9.28 -11.18 5.51
N ALA A 149 -9.38 -11.94 6.61
CA ALA A 149 -8.23 -12.60 7.22
C ALA A 149 -7.71 -13.71 6.29
N CYS A 150 -6.49 -13.54 5.78
CA CYS A 150 -5.86 -14.47 4.87
C CYS A 150 -4.33 -14.30 4.80
N ASP A 151 -3.61 -15.40 4.89
CA ASP A 151 -2.16 -15.46 4.64
C ASP A 151 -1.90 -15.60 3.12
N LEU A 152 -1.37 -14.54 2.51
CA LEU A 152 -1.07 -14.48 1.08
C LEU A 152 0.03 -15.46 0.62
N SER A 153 0.81 -16.03 1.55
CA SER A 153 1.78 -17.09 1.25
C SER A 153 1.11 -18.45 1.02
N LYS A 154 -0.18 -18.59 1.35
CA LYS A 154 -0.93 -19.84 1.16
C LYS A 154 -1.64 -19.83 -0.18
N PRO A 155 -1.62 -20.95 -0.94
CA PRO A 155 -2.23 -21.02 -2.27
C PRO A 155 -3.76 -20.87 -2.28
N LEU A 156 -4.41 -20.87 -1.10
CA LEU A 156 -5.87 -20.81 -0.99
C LEU A 156 -6.44 -19.38 -0.99
N TRP A 157 -5.61 -18.34 -0.81
CA TRP A 157 -6.10 -16.95 -0.75
C TRP A 157 -6.96 -16.52 -1.96
N PRO A 158 -6.68 -16.96 -3.22
CA PRO A 158 -7.52 -16.61 -4.36
C PRO A 158 -8.95 -17.13 -4.21
N SER A 159 -9.10 -18.37 -3.74
CA SER A 159 -10.41 -18.99 -3.52
C SER A 159 -11.17 -18.32 -2.37
N ILE A 160 -10.46 -17.91 -1.31
CA ILE A 160 -11.04 -17.17 -0.18
C ILE A 160 -11.59 -15.81 -0.66
N LEU A 161 -10.84 -15.11 -1.50
CA LEU A 161 -11.28 -13.84 -2.09
C LEU A 161 -12.55 -14.02 -2.94
N VAL A 162 -12.59 -15.02 -3.83
CA VAL A 162 -13.78 -15.33 -4.65
C VAL A 162 -14.98 -15.70 -3.78
N ASN A 163 -14.78 -16.53 -2.75
CA ASN A 163 -15.85 -16.92 -1.82
C ASN A 163 -16.41 -15.73 -1.02
N ASN A 164 -15.64 -14.65 -0.86
CA ASN A 164 -16.10 -13.40 -0.25
C ASN A 164 -16.82 -12.45 -1.23
N GLY A 165 -17.04 -12.89 -2.47
CA GLY A 165 -17.86 -12.20 -3.45
C GLY A 165 -17.08 -11.46 -4.54
N PHE A 166 -15.75 -11.56 -4.55
CA PHE A 166 -14.94 -11.09 -5.67
C PHE A 166 -15.28 -11.87 -6.94
N LYS A 167 -15.35 -11.16 -8.07
CA LYS A 167 -15.76 -11.71 -9.35
C LYS A 167 -14.63 -11.63 -10.38
N PRO A 168 -13.96 -12.74 -10.72
CA PRO A 168 -12.86 -12.75 -11.68
C PRO A 168 -13.23 -12.33 -13.11
N ASN A 169 -14.51 -12.34 -13.46
CA ASN A 169 -14.99 -11.93 -14.78
C ASN A 169 -15.26 -10.42 -14.91
N GLU A 170 -15.05 -9.65 -13.84
CA GLU A 170 -15.19 -8.19 -13.82
C GLU A 170 -13.80 -7.54 -13.68
N CYS A 171 -13.60 -6.34 -14.25
CA CYS A 171 -12.33 -5.63 -14.11
C CYS A 171 -12.09 -5.20 -12.65
N SER A 172 -10.83 -5.22 -12.23
CA SER A 172 -10.42 -4.93 -10.85
C SER A 172 -9.22 -4.01 -10.79
N PHE A 173 -9.02 -3.36 -9.63
CA PHE A 173 -7.85 -2.55 -9.32
C PHE A 173 -7.09 -3.17 -8.14
N TRP A 174 -5.82 -3.52 -8.34
CA TRP A 174 -4.99 -4.19 -7.34
C TRP A 174 -3.99 -3.20 -6.73
N ILE A 175 -3.95 -3.12 -5.40
CA ILE A 175 -3.00 -2.30 -4.65
C ILE A 175 -2.05 -3.23 -3.89
N LEU A 176 -0.77 -3.15 -4.24
CA LEU A 176 0.32 -3.89 -3.59
C LEU A 176 1.33 -2.88 -3.02
N GLU A 177 0.86 -2.02 -2.11
CA GLU A 177 1.67 -0.97 -1.48
C GLU A 177 2.57 -1.56 -0.38
N GLY A 178 3.88 -1.33 -0.45
CA GLY A 178 4.85 -1.74 0.57
C GLY A 178 4.96 -3.26 0.74
N LEU A 179 4.66 -4.04 -0.32
CA LEU A 179 4.61 -5.50 -0.26
C LEU A 179 5.80 -6.16 -0.95
N LEU A 180 6.02 -5.85 -2.24
CA LEU A 180 6.88 -6.66 -3.11
C LEU A 180 8.34 -6.73 -2.63
N SER A 181 8.88 -5.66 -2.04
CA SER A 181 10.24 -5.64 -1.51
C SER A 181 10.48 -6.60 -0.33
N TYR A 182 9.44 -7.17 0.28
CA TYR A 182 9.53 -8.15 1.37
C TYR A 182 9.36 -9.61 0.92
N LEU A 183 9.11 -9.82 -0.37
CA LEU A 183 9.01 -11.13 -1.00
C LEU A 183 10.32 -11.43 -1.74
N ASP A 184 10.66 -12.71 -1.85
CA ASP A 184 11.67 -13.12 -2.82
C ASP A 184 11.04 -13.19 -4.23
N GLU A 185 11.89 -13.24 -5.25
CA GLU A 185 11.46 -13.21 -6.64
C GLU A 185 10.46 -14.34 -6.97
N THR A 186 10.69 -15.55 -6.47
CA THR A 186 9.77 -16.69 -6.66
C THR A 186 8.38 -16.42 -6.10
N ASN A 187 8.28 -15.90 -4.87
CA ASN A 187 7.01 -15.53 -4.27
C ASN A 187 6.32 -14.39 -5.02
N ILE A 188 7.06 -13.47 -5.66
CA ILE A 188 6.48 -12.43 -6.53
C ILE A 188 5.86 -13.08 -7.78
N TYR A 189 6.56 -13.98 -8.46
CA TYR A 189 6.00 -14.71 -9.62
C TYR A 189 4.74 -15.51 -9.24
N GLU A 190 4.74 -16.20 -8.10
CA GLU A 190 3.58 -16.94 -7.62
C GLU A 190 2.41 -16.01 -7.29
N LEU A 191 2.66 -14.89 -6.61
CA LEU A 191 1.65 -13.88 -6.32
C LEU A 191 1.00 -13.34 -7.59
N PHE A 192 1.79 -12.96 -8.59
CA PHE A 192 1.27 -12.45 -9.86
C PHE A 192 0.53 -13.52 -10.66
N SER A 193 1.00 -14.78 -10.64
CA SER A 193 0.26 -15.90 -11.24
C SER A 193 -1.14 -16.04 -10.65
N HIS A 194 -1.27 -15.96 -9.32
CA HIS A 194 -2.57 -15.96 -8.65
C HIS A 194 -3.41 -14.73 -9.02
N ILE A 195 -2.85 -13.52 -9.04
CA ILE A 195 -3.57 -12.31 -9.45
C ILE A 195 -4.10 -12.44 -10.89
N LYS A 196 -3.28 -12.94 -11.82
CA LYS A 196 -3.71 -13.19 -13.21
C LYS A 196 -4.90 -14.13 -13.28
N SER A 197 -4.88 -15.22 -12.51
CA SER A 197 -5.99 -16.17 -12.43
C SER A 197 -7.33 -15.54 -11.95
N LEU A 198 -7.25 -14.38 -11.30
CA LEU A 198 -8.39 -13.61 -10.78
C LEU A 198 -8.77 -12.42 -11.68
N CYS A 199 -8.07 -12.20 -12.79
CA CYS A 199 -8.33 -11.09 -13.69
C CYS A 199 -9.16 -11.52 -14.91
N CYS A 200 -10.05 -10.64 -15.36
CA CYS A 200 -10.84 -10.87 -16.56
C CYS A 200 -9.97 -10.77 -17.82
N SER A 201 -10.14 -11.71 -18.76
CA SER A 201 -9.41 -11.71 -20.05
C SER A 201 -9.90 -10.63 -21.01
N SER A 202 -11.21 -10.31 -20.99
CA SER A 202 -11.85 -9.41 -21.96
C SER A 202 -11.85 -7.94 -21.53
N ASN A 203 -11.76 -7.69 -20.22
CA ASN A 203 -11.62 -6.34 -19.68
C ASN A 203 -10.45 -6.31 -18.69
N PRO A 204 -9.26 -5.87 -19.13
CA PRO A 204 -8.05 -5.94 -18.33
C PRO A 204 -8.17 -5.21 -17.00
N SER A 205 -7.64 -5.82 -15.95
CA SER A 205 -7.54 -5.21 -14.63
C SER A 205 -6.33 -4.27 -14.56
N ARG A 206 -6.32 -3.37 -13.58
CA ARG A 206 -5.19 -2.47 -13.32
C ARG A 206 -4.53 -2.85 -12.01
N LEU A 207 -3.23 -2.60 -11.91
CA LEU A 207 -2.50 -2.75 -10.66
C LEU A 207 -1.59 -1.55 -10.43
N ILE A 208 -1.36 -1.26 -9.15
CA ILE A 208 -0.35 -0.33 -8.69
C ILE A 208 0.46 -0.95 -7.55
N CYS A 209 1.77 -0.75 -7.59
CA CYS A 209 2.69 -1.16 -6.53
C CYS A 209 3.89 -0.23 -6.45
N ASP A 210 4.64 -0.30 -5.35
CA ASP A 210 5.93 0.36 -5.20
C ASP A 210 7.06 -0.66 -5.05
N LEU A 211 8.20 -0.33 -5.64
CA LEU A 211 9.42 -1.11 -5.55
C LEU A 211 10.61 -0.18 -5.36
N ILE A 212 11.55 -0.64 -4.54
CA ILE A 212 12.84 0.01 -4.40
C ILE A 212 13.78 -0.40 -5.54
N ILE A 213 14.71 0.48 -5.89
CA ILE A 213 15.80 0.13 -6.80
C ILE A 213 16.81 -0.81 -6.12
N LYS A 214 17.45 -1.68 -6.89
CA LYS A 214 18.36 -2.71 -6.35
C LYS A 214 19.59 -2.10 -5.70
N GLN A 215 20.06 -0.94 -6.17
CA GLN A 215 21.19 -0.24 -5.55
C GLN A 215 20.93 0.08 -4.06
N LEU A 216 19.68 0.25 -3.65
CA LEU A 216 19.27 0.50 -2.26
C LEU A 216 19.31 -0.75 -1.36
N TYR A 217 19.23 -1.94 -1.96
CA TYR A 217 19.32 -3.23 -1.24
C TYR A 217 20.60 -3.31 -0.42
N ASN A 218 21.72 -2.80 -0.96
CA ASN A 218 23.01 -2.85 -0.26
C ASN A 218 23.13 -1.81 0.87
N ASP A 219 22.47 -0.65 0.71
CA ASP A 219 22.64 0.49 1.62
C ASP A 219 21.63 0.48 2.79
N ILE A 220 20.38 0.03 2.56
CA ILE A 220 19.30 0.06 3.56
C ILE A 220 19.15 -1.27 4.31
N ALA A 221 19.41 -2.41 3.67
CA ALA A 221 19.16 -3.73 4.29
C ALA A 221 20.05 -4.01 5.51
N GLN A 222 21.20 -3.32 5.63
CA GLN A 222 22.13 -3.50 6.75
C GLN A 222 21.95 -2.49 7.90
N THR A 223 21.25 -1.37 7.71
CA THR A 223 21.39 -0.20 8.62
C THR A 223 20.08 0.50 9.03
N ALA A 224 18.98 0.33 8.30
CA ALA A 224 17.94 1.37 8.33
C ALA A 224 16.79 1.18 9.34
N GLY A 225 16.81 0.17 10.22
CA GLY A 225 15.87 0.08 11.34
C GLY A 225 14.38 -0.09 11.00
N TRP A 226 14.00 -0.27 9.72
CA TRP A 226 12.61 -0.47 9.27
C TRP A 226 11.97 -1.78 9.77
N GLY A 227 12.77 -2.70 10.34
CA GLY A 227 12.28 -3.82 11.14
C GLY A 227 12.05 -5.14 10.40
N THR A 228 12.15 -5.16 9.07
CA THR A 228 12.10 -6.40 8.27
C THR A 228 13.13 -6.32 7.15
N ALA A 229 13.83 -7.42 6.89
CA ALA A 229 14.81 -7.49 5.81
C ALA A 229 14.10 -7.34 4.45
N ILE A 230 14.55 -6.35 3.68
CA ILE A 230 14.22 -6.22 2.27
C ILE A 230 14.83 -7.44 1.54
N LYS A 231 14.02 -8.11 0.73
CA LYS A 231 14.41 -9.31 -0.03
C LYS A 231 14.53 -9.07 -1.53
N PHE A 232 13.89 -8.02 -2.04
CA PHE A 232 13.82 -7.75 -3.47
C PHE A 232 13.87 -6.26 -3.80
N GLY A 233 14.58 -5.93 -4.87
CA GLY A 233 14.69 -4.61 -5.46
C GLY A 233 15.15 -4.74 -6.91
N ILE A 234 14.79 -3.78 -7.75
CA ILE A 234 14.99 -3.89 -9.20
C ILE A 234 15.32 -2.56 -9.86
N ASP A 235 16.31 -2.57 -10.75
CA ASP A 235 16.74 -1.36 -11.47
C ASP A 235 15.94 -1.15 -12.77
N GLU A 236 15.51 -2.23 -13.42
CA GLU A 236 14.71 -2.24 -14.67
C GLU A 236 13.31 -2.85 -14.41
N PRO A 237 12.39 -2.13 -13.74
CA PRO A 237 11.10 -2.66 -13.35
C PRO A 237 10.24 -3.04 -14.56
N GLU A 238 10.30 -2.31 -15.68
CA GLU A 238 9.47 -2.57 -16.85
C GLU A 238 9.63 -4.00 -17.39
N GLN A 239 10.86 -4.44 -17.66
CA GLN A 239 11.14 -5.78 -18.20
C GLN A 239 10.70 -6.89 -17.26
N PHE A 240 10.83 -6.67 -15.94
CA PHE A 240 10.40 -7.65 -14.95
C PHE A 240 8.88 -7.79 -14.90
N PHE A 241 8.15 -6.67 -14.95
CA PHE A 241 6.69 -6.72 -14.96
C PHE A 241 6.15 -7.29 -16.27
N GLU A 242 6.83 -7.10 -17.40
CA GLU A 242 6.53 -7.83 -18.64
C GLU A 242 6.67 -9.35 -18.43
N GLY A 243 7.73 -9.79 -17.75
CA GLY A 243 7.94 -11.19 -17.36
C GLY A 243 6.85 -11.74 -16.42
N LEU A 244 6.25 -10.89 -15.58
CA LEU A 244 5.08 -11.22 -14.75
C LEU A 244 3.77 -11.25 -15.57
N GLY A 245 3.81 -10.95 -16.86
CA GLY A 245 2.66 -10.92 -17.75
C GLY A 245 1.84 -9.62 -17.67
N CYS A 246 2.44 -8.54 -17.17
CA CYS A 246 1.81 -7.23 -17.18
C CYS A 246 2.02 -6.53 -18.53
N THR A 247 1.14 -5.59 -18.85
CA THR A 247 1.20 -4.74 -20.04
C THR A 247 0.94 -3.27 -19.68
N ASN A 248 1.15 -2.33 -20.62
CA ASN A 248 0.98 -0.89 -20.38
C ASN A 248 1.70 -0.39 -19.12
N ILE A 249 2.93 -0.87 -18.89
CA ILE A 249 3.68 -0.62 -17.68
C ILE A 249 4.18 0.82 -17.69
N GLN A 250 3.92 1.54 -16.60
CA GLN A 250 4.37 2.91 -16.38
C GLN A 250 5.14 2.97 -15.07
N CYS A 251 6.43 3.25 -15.16
CA CYS A 251 7.29 3.47 -14.02
C CYS A 251 7.40 4.97 -13.72
N THR A 252 6.93 5.39 -12.56
CA THR A 252 7.00 6.78 -12.12
C THR A 252 7.88 6.90 -10.89
N LYS A 253 8.93 7.71 -10.98
CA LYS A 253 9.86 7.93 -9.85
C LYS A 253 9.19 8.71 -8.74
N ASN A 254 9.37 8.27 -7.49
CA ASN A 254 8.91 8.99 -6.30
C ASN A 254 9.36 10.46 -6.30
N LEU A 255 10.60 10.74 -6.70
CA LEU A 255 11.11 12.11 -6.85
C LEU A 255 10.26 12.97 -7.80
N SER A 256 9.86 12.44 -8.95
CA SER A 256 9.05 13.18 -9.93
C SER A 256 7.67 13.51 -9.36
N VAL A 257 7.05 12.56 -8.67
CA VAL A 257 5.76 12.78 -7.99
C VAL A 257 5.92 13.80 -6.86
N GLY A 258 6.94 13.65 -6.04
CA GLY A 258 7.23 14.58 -4.95
C GLY A 258 7.40 16.03 -5.43
N LYS A 259 8.03 16.24 -6.60
CA LYS A 259 8.12 17.57 -7.22
C LYS A 259 6.73 18.10 -7.58
N SER A 260 5.86 17.28 -8.17
CA SER A 260 4.49 17.69 -8.52
C SER A 260 3.60 18.00 -7.30
N TYR A 261 3.90 17.41 -6.14
CA TYR A 261 3.20 17.70 -4.89
C TYR A 261 3.89 18.75 -4.01
N TYR A 262 4.98 19.38 -4.48
CA TYR A 262 5.77 20.34 -3.69
C TYR A 262 6.22 19.75 -2.33
N ARG A 263 6.69 18.50 -2.35
CA ARG A 263 7.12 17.71 -1.18
C ARG A 263 8.57 17.26 -1.22
N VAL A 264 9.35 17.81 -2.16
CA VAL A 264 10.78 17.50 -2.29
C VAL A 264 11.57 18.61 -1.60
N PRO A 265 12.46 18.29 -0.65
CA PRO A 265 13.34 19.27 -0.02
C PRO A 265 14.34 19.88 -1.03
N GLU A 266 14.92 21.03 -0.68
CA GLU A 266 15.93 21.70 -1.53
C GLU A 266 17.15 20.82 -1.77
N GLU A 267 17.69 20.22 -0.71
CA GLU A 267 18.69 19.15 -0.79
C GLU A 267 17.97 17.81 -0.89
N ILE A 268 18.02 17.17 -2.05
CA ILE A 268 17.31 15.93 -2.35
C ILE A 268 18.08 14.74 -1.76
N PRO A 269 17.57 14.07 -0.71
CA PRO A 269 18.20 12.85 -0.20
C PRO A 269 18.13 11.75 -1.26
N THR A 270 19.13 10.88 -1.31
CA THR A 270 19.16 9.74 -2.22
C THR A 270 17.93 8.85 -2.08
N SER A 271 17.33 8.76 -0.90
CA SER A 271 16.09 7.99 -0.67
C SER A 271 14.93 8.38 -1.63
N TYR A 272 14.86 9.63 -2.09
CA TYR A 272 13.81 10.07 -3.03
C TYR A 272 13.97 9.51 -4.45
N SER A 273 15.19 9.19 -4.88
CA SER A 273 15.44 8.61 -6.20
C SER A 273 15.26 7.10 -6.26
N ASN A 274 15.02 6.47 -5.10
CA ASN A 274 15.24 5.03 -4.96
C ASN A 274 13.96 4.21 -4.86
N THR A 275 12.80 4.81 -5.06
CA THR A 275 11.51 4.13 -5.10
C THR A 275 10.75 4.53 -6.35
N ASN A 276 10.26 3.53 -7.05
CA ASN A 276 9.43 3.66 -8.22
C ASN A 276 8.01 3.23 -7.88
N PHE A 277 7.03 3.94 -8.44
CA PHE A 277 5.64 3.52 -8.47
C PHE A 277 5.35 2.93 -9.85
N ILE A 278 4.87 1.70 -9.86
CA ILE A 278 4.57 0.95 -11.08
C ILE A 278 3.06 0.91 -11.21
N ASN A 279 2.54 1.48 -12.30
CA ASN A 279 1.18 1.20 -12.75
C ASN A 279 1.25 0.25 -13.93
N ALA A 280 0.37 -0.76 -13.96
CA ALA A 280 0.31 -1.68 -15.09
C ALA A 280 -1.10 -2.22 -15.30
N THR A 281 -1.29 -2.85 -16.45
CA THR A 281 -2.46 -3.63 -16.82
C THR A 281 -2.15 -5.12 -16.66
N ILE A 282 -3.12 -5.89 -16.17
CA ILE A 282 -3.01 -7.33 -15.94
C ILE A 282 -4.30 -8.04 -16.34
N SER A 283 -4.16 -9.19 -16.99
CA SER A 283 -5.24 -10.06 -17.44
C SER A 283 -4.86 -11.52 -17.22
N SER A 284 -5.84 -12.42 -17.22
CA SER A 284 -5.62 -13.88 -17.18
C SER A 284 -4.67 -14.36 -18.26
#